data_AF-A0A7W1YAM0-F1
#
_entry.id   AF-A0A7W1YAM0-F1
#
_cell.length_a   1.000
_cell.length_b   1.000
_cell.length_c   1.000
_cell.angle_alpha   90.00
_cell.angle_beta   90.00
_cell.angle_gamma   90.00
#
_symmetry.space_group_name_H-M   'P 1'
#
loop_
_entity.id
_entity.type
_entity.pdbx_description
1 polymer ?
#
loop_
_entity_poly.entity_id
_entity_poly.type
_entity_poly.pdbx_seq_one_letter_code
_entity_poly.pdbx_strand_id
1 'polypeptide(L)'
;MVVAPDSVTFPDQNLNTPSDPIPVTITNKGTGALSIQKVTATEPFSETDTCSSPVAPGKTCTVNVDFTPGGEGPQSGALTIVD
;
A
#
# COMPACT_ATOMS: atom_id res chain seq x y z
N MET A 1 5.95 -10.50 -9.61
CA MET A 1 5.66 -9.93 -8.28
C MET A 1 4.30 -10.43 -7.80
N VAL A 2 4.10 -10.61 -6.50
CA VAL A 2 2.78 -10.86 -5.90
C VAL A 2 2.54 -9.78 -4.84
N VAL A 3 1.34 -9.23 -4.78
CA VAL A 3 0.91 -8.24 -3.79
C VAL A 3 -0.21 -8.87 -2.98
N ALA A 4 -0.18 -8.76 -1.65
CA ALA A 4 -1.22 -9.30 -0.80
C ALA A 4 -1.42 -8.46 0.47
N PRO A 5 -2.67 -8.21 0.90
CA PRO A 5 -3.92 -8.59 0.21
C PRO A 5 -4.18 -7.74 -1.06
N ASP A 6 -5.02 -8.24 -1.96
CA ASP A 6 -5.39 -7.58 -3.22
C ASP A 6 -6.29 -6.34 -3.00
N SER A 7 -6.96 -6.30 -1.85
CA SER A 7 -7.78 -5.20 -1.38
C SER A 7 -7.70 -5.10 0.14
N VAL A 8 -7.75 -3.87 0.66
CA VAL A 8 -7.85 -3.58 2.09
C VAL A 8 -9.16 -2.87 2.38
N THR A 9 -9.71 -3.09 3.57
CA THR A 9 -10.93 -2.42 4.03
C THR A 9 -10.62 -1.80 5.38
N PHE A 10 -10.92 -0.52 5.50
CA PHE A 10 -10.74 0.24 6.74
C PHE A 10 -12.06 0.26 7.52
N PRO A 11 -12.01 0.28 8.86
CA PRO A 11 -13.19 0.51 9.68
C PRO A 11 -13.73 1.93 9.47
N ASP A 12 -14.91 2.19 10.00
CA ASP A 12 -15.47 3.54 10.06
C ASP A 12 -14.50 4.46 10.81
N GLN A 13 -14.24 5.63 10.21
CA GLN A 13 -13.23 6.55 10.70
C GLN A 13 -13.80 7.97 10.82
N ASN A 14 -13.45 8.68 11.90
CA ASN A 14 -13.85 10.07 12.09
C ASN A 14 -13.22 10.97 11.02
N LEU A 15 -13.97 11.98 10.58
CA LEU A 15 -13.49 12.96 9.60
C LEU A 15 -12.13 13.56 10.00
N ASN A 16 -11.24 13.67 9.02
CA ASN A 16 -9.89 14.21 9.17
C ASN A 16 -9.02 13.52 10.24
N THR A 17 -9.37 12.30 10.65
CA THR A 17 -8.59 11.51 11.61
C THR A 17 -8.03 10.29 10.89
N PRO A 18 -6.70 10.04 10.92
CA PRO A 18 -6.13 8.86 10.27
C PRO A 18 -6.53 7.58 11.00
N SER A 19 -6.78 6.52 10.23
CA SER A 19 -6.91 5.15 10.75
C SER A 19 -5.56 4.59 11.20
N ASP A 20 -5.59 3.41 11.82
CA ASP A 20 -4.38 2.59 11.91
C ASP A 20 -3.94 2.12 10.50
N PRO A 21 -2.63 1.99 10.25
CA PRO A 21 -2.11 1.49 8.97
C PRO A 21 -2.46 0.02 8.76
N ILE A 22 -2.88 -0.32 7.54
CA ILE A 22 -3.04 -1.71 7.10
C ILE A 22 -1.85 -2.08 6.20
N PRO A 23 -1.09 -3.14 6.53
CA PRO A 23 0.05 -3.55 5.73
C PRO A 23 -0.36 -4.32 4.48
N VAL A 24 0.22 -3.94 3.34
CA VAL A 24 0.21 -4.64 2.06
C VAL A 24 1.62 -5.14 1.79
N THR A 25 1.77 -6.46 1.62
CA THR A 25 3.06 -7.10 1.40
C THR A 25 3.30 -7.35 -0.08
N ILE A 26 4.43 -6.88 -0.57
CA ILE A 26 4.92 -7.16 -1.92
C ILE A 26 5.99 -8.24 -1.83
N THR A 27 5.81 -9.33 -2.59
CA THR A 27 6.76 -10.44 -2.67
C THR A 27 7.38 -10.54 -4.05
N ASN A 28 8.72 -10.55 -4.10
CA ASN A 28 9.43 -10.88 -5.33
C ASN A 28 9.47 -12.41 -5.53
N LYS A 29 8.61 -12.92 -6.42
CA LYS A 29 8.57 -14.33 -6.84
C LYS A 29 9.42 -14.62 -8.10
N GLY A 30 10.12 -13.62 -8.63
CA GLY A 30 11.00 -13.78 -9.79
C GLY A 30 12.37 -14.34 -9.41
N THR A 31 13.25 -14.43 -10.41
CA THR A 31 14.65 -14.87 -10.25
C THR A 31 15.65 -13.72 -10.24
N GLY A 32 15.24 -12.51 -10.62
CA GLY A 32 16.03 -11.28 -10.56
C GLY A 32 15.56 -10.33 -9.46
N ALA A 33 16.34 -9.28 -9.18
CA ALA A 33 15.94 -8.23 -8.25
C ALA A 33 14.73 -7.46 -8.80
N LEU A 34 13.73 -7.19 -7.95
CA LEU A 34 12.52 -6.45 -8.27
C LEU A 34 12.72 -4.99 -7.85
N SER A 35 12.68 -4.04 -8.77
CA SER A 35 13.04 -2.65 -8.50
C SER A 35 11.79 -1.77 -8.49
N ILE A 36 11.21 -1.54 -7.32
CA ILE A 36 10.02 -0.69 -7.20
C ILE A 36 10.45 0.78 -7.39
N GLN A 37 10.02 1.38 -8.50
CA GLN A 37 10.31 2.76 -8.86
C GLN A 37 9.40 3.75 -8.13
N LYS A 38 8.14 3.37 -7.88
CA LYS A 38 7.17 4.25 -7.24
C LYS A 38 6.03 3.46 -6.58
N VAL A 39 5.65 3.91 -5.39
CA VAL A 39 4.40 3.55 -4.74
C VAL A 39 3.57 4.83 -4.58
N THR A 40 2.26 4.73 -4.80
CA THR A 40 1.33 5.85 -4.63
C THR A 40 -0.04 5.36 -4.19
N ALA A 41 -0.67 6.08 -3.28
CA ALA A 41 -2.08 5.91 -2.91
C ALA A 41 -2.92 7.08 -3.42
N THR A 42 -4.18 6.81 -3.75
CA THR A 42 -5.16 7.85 -4.12
C THR A 42 -5.72 8.47 -2.84
N GLU A 43 -5.78 9.81 -2.72
CA GLU A 43 -6.52 10.44 -1.62
C GLU A 43 -7.96 9.89 -1.58
N PRO A 44 -8.53 9.62 -0.41
CA PRO A 44 -8.13 9.97 0.98
C PRO A 44 -7.11 9.01 1.64
N PHE A 45 -6.51 8.11 0.88
CA PHE A 45 -5.53 7.15 1.37
C PHE A 45 -4.12 7.70 1.24
N SER A 46 -3.27 7.39 2.22
CA SER A 46 -1.83 7.66 2.19
C SER A 46 -1.06 6.35 2.33
N GLU A 47 0.18 6.32 1.87
CA GLU A 47 1.03 5.15 2.02
C GLU A 47 2.43 5.51 2.49
N THR A 48 3.04 4.57 3.21
CA THR A 48 4.46 4.57 3.54
C THR A 48 5.04 3.19 3.28
N ASP A 49 6.23 3.12 2.70
CA ASP A 49 6.82 1.83 2.33
C ASP A 49 8.30 1.68 2.70
N THR A 50 8.74 0.43 2.62
CA THR A 50 10.14 0.00 2.80
C THR A 50 10.75 -0.51 1.49
N CYS A 51 10.12 -0.21 0.37
CA CYS A 51 10.41 -0.71 -0.97
C CYS A 51 11.44 0.17 -1.73
N SER A 52 12.20 1.00 -1.00
CA SER A 52 13.20 1.94 -1.55
C SER A 52 14.46 1.29 -2.11
N SER A 53 14.64 -0.02 -1.92
CA SER A 53 15.75 -0.80 -2.50
C SER A 53 15.21 -2.02 -3.25
N PRO A 54 15.93 -2.51 -4.28
CA PRO A 54 15.49 -3.67 -5.02
C PRO A 54 15.24 -4.88 -4.12
N VAL A 55 14.03 -5.43 -4.20
CA VAL A 55 13.62 -6.60 -3.43
C VAL A 55 14.27 -7.83 -4.07
N ALA A 56 15.18 -8.49 -3.35
CA ALA A 56 15.84 -9.69 -3.84
C ALA A 56 14.84 -10.85 -4.09
N PRO A 57 15.17 -11.83 -4.94
CA PRO A 57 14.34 -13.02 -5.15
C PRO A 57 13.93 -13.69 -3.84
N GLY A 58 12.64 -14.00 -3.69
CA GLY A 58 12.08 -14.62 -2.50
C GLY A 58 11.95 -13.70 -1.28
N LYS A 59 12.36 -12.43 -1.38
CA LYS A 59 12.17 -11.42 -0.33
C LYS A 59 10.89 -10.62 -0.55
N THR A 60 10.58 -9.84 0.48
CA THR A 60 9.39 -9.00 0.54
C THR A 60 9.75 -7.56 0.91
N CYS A 61 8.91 -6.63 0.51
CA CYS A 61 8.83 -5.31 1.12
C CYS A 61 7.37 -5.04 1.51
N THR A 62 7.17 -4.12 2.45
CA THR A 62 5.84 -3.79 2.98
C THR A 62 5.50 -2.34 2.66
N VAL A 63 4.26 -2.14 2.23
CA VAL A 63 3.60 -0.85 2.05
C VAL A 63 2.50 -0.77 3.10
N ASN A 64 2.56 0.20 4.00
CA ASN A 64 1.49 0.49 4.95
C ASN A 64 0.57 1.52 4.33
N VAL A 65 -0.73 1.28 4.34
CA VAL A 65 -1.74 2.20 3.83
C VAL A 65 -2.61 2.68 4.98
N ASP A 66 -2.80 3.99 5.08
CA ASP A 66 -3.67 4.65 6.06
C ASP A 66 -4.84 5.32 5.34
N PHE A 67 -5.96 5.47 6.03
CA PHE A 67 -7.16 6.15 5.53
C PHE A 67 -7.50 7.37 6.39
N THR A 68 -7.62 8.54 5.77
CA THR A 68 -8.05 9.78 6.46
C THR A 68 -9.25 10.38 5.73
N PRO A 69 -10.50 10.10 6.15
CA PRO A 69 -11.68 10.53 5.42
C PRO A 69 -11.81 12.06 5.36
N GLY A 70 -11.89 12.61 4.15
CA GLY A 70 -12.14 14.03 3.90
C GLY A 70 -13.61 14.42 3.81
N GLY A 71 -14.53 13.46 3.90
CA GLY A 71 -15.97 13.65 3.80
C GLY A 71 -16.75 12.43 4.26
N GLU A 72 -18.05 12.59 4.47
CA GLU A 72 -18.92 11.49 4.90
C GLU A 72 -19.23 10.52 3.74
N GLY A 73 -19.49 9.26 4.09
CA GLY A 73 -19.84 8.20 3.15
C GLY A 73 -18.67 7.29 2.75
N PRO A 74 -18.95 6.19 2.03
CA PRO A 74 -17.93 5.25 1.62
C PRO A 74 -16.98 5.88 0.59
N GLN A 75 -15.67 5.69 0.82
CA GLN A 75 -14.62 6.17 -0.06
C GLN A 75 -13.80 4.98 -0.58
N SER A 76 -13.35 5.05 -1.83
CA SER A 76 -12.56 4.01 -2.49
C SER A 76 -11.44 4.63 -3.30
N GLY A 77 -10.32 3.94 -3.40
CA GLY A 77 -9.13 4.42 -4.09
C GLY A 77 -8.26 3.24 -4.53
N ALA A 78 -7.13 3.55 -5.14
CA ALA A 78 -6.17 2.55 -5.60
C ALA A 78 -4.80 2.79 -4.98
N LEU A 79 -4.11 1.69 -4.64
CA LEU A 79 -2.68 1.65 -4.42
C LEU A 79 -2.01 1.24 -5.74
N THR A 80 -1.17 2.12 -6.28
CA THR A 80 -0.45 1.88 -7.54
C THR A 80 1.03 1.68 -7.26
N ILE A 81 1.56 0.56 -7.77
CA ILE A 81 2.96 0.17 -7.64
C ILE A 81 3.56 0.11 -9.05
N VAL A 82 4.69 0.79 -9.25
CA VAL A 82 5.46 0.79 -10.49
C VAL A 82 6.81 0.12 -10.21
N ASP A 83 7.12 -0.94 -10.95
CA ASP A 83 8.38 -1.70 -10.99
C ASP A 83 9.10 -1.40 -12.32
#